data_AF-A0A933CDG8-F1
#
_entry.id   AF-A0A933CDG8-F1
#
_cell.length_a   1.000
_cell.length_b   1.000
_cell.length_c   1.000
_cell.angle_alpha   90.00
_cell.angle_beta   90.00
_cell.angle_gamma   90.00
#
_symmetry.space_group_name_H-M   'P 1'
#
loop_
_entity.id
_entity.type
_entity.pdbx_description
1 polymer ?
#
loop_
_entity_poly.entity_id
_entity_poly.type
_entity_poly.pdbx_seq_one_letter_code
_entity_poly.pdbx_strand_id
1 'polypeptide(L)'
;MDEVAEPLGEAFRAAGGACRLDVVDDGDGALAFLRLRLLPVVILSNSGVQDDIDECYALGANCYIPKTTGFAALVELARVLEAHWLVFGRAPDGGPS
;
A
#
# COMPACT_ATOMS: atom_id res chain seq x y z
N MET A 1 -12.45 6.60 -13.54
CA MET A 1 -13.34 5.63 -12.87
C MET A 1 -12.48 4.41 -12.72
N ASP A 2 -11.71 4.41 -11.63
CA ASP A 2 -10.57 3.54 -11.45
C ASP A 2 -11.02 2.14 -11.10
N GLU A 3 -10.98 1.28 -12.10
CA GLU A 3 -11.26 -0.15 -12.04
C GLU A 3 -10.34 -0.89 -11.03
N VAL A 4 -9.30 -0.21 -10.52
CA VAL A 4 -8.25 -0.77 -9.66
C VAL A 4 -8.31 -0.25 -8.21
N ALA A 5 -8.73 1.00 -7.98
CA ALA A 5 -8.77 1.58 -6.63
C ALA A 5 -9.94 1.03 -5.79
N GLU A 6 -11.09 0.80 -6.42
CA GLU A 6 -12.24 0.18 -5.75
C GLU A 6 -11.94 -1.22 -5.19
N PRO A 7 -11.39 -2.18 -5.97
CA PRO A 7 -11.13 -3.52 -5.45
C PRO A 7 -10.12 -3.55 -4.29
N LEU A 8 -9.16 -2.63 -4.24
CA LEU A 8 -8.22 -2.57 -3.11
C LEU A 8 -8.88 -2.06 -1.84
N GLY A 9 -9.63 -0.96 -1.93
CA GLY A 9 -10.37 -0.42 -0.79
C GLY A 9 -11.44 -1.39 -0.26
N GLU A 10 -12.08 -2.15 -1.15
CA GLU A 10 -13.02 -3.21 -0.77
C GLU A 10 -12.30 -4.42 -0.16
N ALA A 11 -11.16 -4.84 -0.72
CA ALA A 11 -10.38 -5.94 -0.19
C ALA A 11 -9.90 -5.70 1.25
N PHE A 12 -9.44 -4.48 1.55
CA PHE A 12 -9.05 -4.08 2.91
C PHE A 12 -10.25 -4.02 3.87
N ARG A 13 -11.40 -3.52 3.41
CA ARG A 13 -12.65 -3.58 4.22
C ARG A 13 -13.06 -5.02 4.50
N ALA A 14 -12.96 -5.91 3.52
CA ALA A 14 -13.25 -7.33 3.67
C ALA A 14 -12.24 -8.08 4.55
N ALA A 15 -11.02 -7.56 4.70
CA ALA A 15 -10.00 -8.08 5.61
C ALA A 15 -10.30 -7.78 7.09
N GLY A 16 -11.14 -6.78 7.38
CA GLY A 16 -11.41 -6.31 8.74
C GLY A 16 -10.78 -4.95 9.07
N GLY A 17 -10.27 -4.24 8.05
CA GLY A 17 -9.46 -3.02 8.12
C GLY A 17 -9.80 -2.05 9.25
N ALA A 18 -9.01 -2.11 10.32
CA ALA A 18 -9.04 -1.10 11.39
C ALA A 18 -8.17 0.14 11.06
N CYS A 19 -7.35 0.08 9.99
CA CYS A 19 -6.46 1.15 9.58
C CYS A 19 -7.03 2.01 8.45
N ARG A 20 -6.67 3.30 8.44
CA ARG A 20 -6.90 4.18 7.30
C ARG A 20 -5.94 3.79 6.18
N LEU A 21 -6.49 3.30 5.07
CA LEU A 21 -5.78 3.08 3.83
C LEU A 21 -6.10 4.22 2.87
N ASP A 22 -5.11 5.04 2.55
CA ASP A 22 -5.22 5.98 1.44
C ASP A 22 -4.68 5.29 0.18
N VAL A 23 -5.57 5.08 -0.80
CA VAL A 23 -5.21 4.49 -2.10
C VAL A 23 -4.90 5.63 -3.06
N VAL A 24 -3.73 5.58 -3.70
CA VAL A 24 -3.33 6.52 -4.74
C VAL A 24 -3.00 5.73 -5.99
N ASP A 25 -3.69 6.04 -7.08
CA ASP A 25 -3.62 5.35 -8.37
C ASP A 25 -2.98 6.21 -9.47
N ASP A 26 -2.79 7.50 -9.24
CA ASP A 26 -1.97 8.37 -10.06
C ASP A 26 -0.48 8.37 -9.63
N GLY A 27 0.41 8.46 -10.61
CA GLY A 27 1.86 8.46 -10.35
C GLY A 27 2.30 9.69 -9.55
N ASP A 28 1.71 10.85 -9.83
CA ASP A 28 2.10 12.11 -9.19
C ASP A 28 1.69 12.19 -7.71
N GLY A 29 0.51 11.69 -7.35
CA GLY A 29 0.06 11.61 -5.97
C GLY A 29 0.84 10.56 -5.18
N ALA A 30 1.21 9.42 -5.80
CA ALA A 30 2.01 8.40 -5.13
C ALA A 30 3.38 8.95 -4.68
N LEU A 31 4.00 9.83 -5.48
CA LEU A 31 5.25 10.50 -5.12
C LEU A 31 5.14 11.39 -3.88
N ALA A 32 3.97 11.96 -3.61
CA ALA A 32 3.75 12.76 -2.40
C ALA A 32 3.75 11.88 -1.13
N PHE A 33 3.18 10.67 -1.21
CA PHE A 33 3.13 9.73 -0.10
C PHE A 33 4.51 9.16 0.25
N LEU A 34 5.36 8.90 -0.75
CA LEU A 34 6.73 8.39 -0.53
C LEU A 34 7.57 9.30 0.38
N ARG A 35 7.24 10.59 0.45
CA ARG A 35 7.93 11.57 1.32
C ARG A 35 7.41 11.57 2.76
N LEU A 36 6.33 10.86 3.07
CA LEU A 36 5.73 10.80 4.41
C LEU A 36 6.48 9.80 5.30
N ARG A 37 7.46 10.31 6.06
CA ARG A 37 8.37 9.48 6.88
C ARG A 37 7.73 8.70 8.03
N LEU A 38 6.49 9.02 8.41
CA LEU A 38 5.80 8.40 9.54
C LEU A 38 4.71 7.40 9.10
N LEU A 39 4.43 7.32 7.80
CA LEU A 39 3.42 6.41 7.26
C LEU A 39 4.12 5.35 6.40
N PRO A 40 3.88 4.06 6.66
CA PRO A 40 4.36 2.99 5.79
C PRO A 40 3.76 3.13 4.39
N VAL A 41 4.61 3.19 3.38
CA VAL A 41 4.20 3.25 1.97
C VAL A 41 4.50 1.91 1.29
N VAL A 42 3.44 1.25 0.82
CA VAL A 42 3.51 0.00 0.06
C VAL A 42 3.10 0.30 -1.38
N ILE A 43 3.99 0.02 -2.32
CA ILE A 43 3.73 0.20 -3.75
C ILE A 43 3.16 -1.08 -4.33
N LEU A 44 2.02 -0.96 -5.03
CA LEU A 44 1.41 -2.03 -5.83
C LEU A 44 1.48 -1.67 -7.31
N SER A 45 2.25 -2.40 -8.09
CA SER A 45 2.49 -2.07 -9.51
C SER A 45 2.52 -3.30 -10.42
N ASN A 46 2.05 -3.16 -11.66
CA ASN A 46 2.23 -4.18 -12.70
C ASN A 46 3.64 -4.12 -13.32
N SER A 47 4.40 -3.05 -13.08
CA SER A 47 5.78 -2.94 -13.56
C SER A 47 6.69 -3.82 -12.72
N GLY A 48 7.45 -4.67 -13.39
CA GLY A 48 8.56 -5.44 -12.83
C GLY A 48 9.92 -4.94 -13.31
N VAL A 49 9.99 -3.72 -13.82
CA VAL A 49 11.26 -3.11 -14.26
C VAL A 49 12.08 -2.74 -13.02
N GLN A 50 13.34 -3.17 -12.98
CA GLN A 50 14.19 -2.98 -11.80
C GLN A 50 14.42 -1.49 -11.48
N ASP A 51 14.58 -0.66 -12.51
CA ASP A 51 14.80 0.78 -12.33
C ASP A 51 13.61 1.46 -11.61
N ASP A 52 12.37 1.08 -11.94
CA ASP A 52 11.16 1.61 -11.27
C ASP A 52 11.13 1.20 -9.78
N ILE A 53 11.57 -0.03 -9.48
CA ILE A 53 11.63 -0.55 -8.11
C ILE A 53 12.67 0.22 -7.30
N ASP A 54 13.87 0.39 -7.87
CA ASP A 54 14.98 1.09 -7.24
C ASP A 54 14.63 2.56 -6.97
N GLU A 55 13.96 3.22 -7.91
CA GLU A 55 13.45 4.59 -7.75
C GLU A 55 12.43 4.68 -6.60
N CYS A 56 11.46 3.75 -6.53
CA CYS A 56 10.48 3.74 -5.45
C CYS A 56 11.13 3.62 -4.07
N TYR A 57 12.11 2.72 -3.92
CA TYR A 57 12.84 2.57 -2.66
C TYR A 57 13.71 3.81 -2.35
N ALA A 58 14.36 4.41 -3.35
CA ALA A 58 15.13 5.64 -3.16
C ALA A 58 14.26 6.82 -2.67
N LEU A 59 12.99 6.85 -3.08
CA LEU A 59 12.04 7.89 -2.71
C LEU A 59 11.38 7.68 -1.34
N GLY A 60 11.48 6.49 -0.75
CA GLY A 60 10.99 6.20 0.61
C GLY A 60 9.99 5.06 0.73
N ALA A 61 9.78 4.24 -0.31
CA ALA A 61 8.92 3.07 -0.22
C ALA A 61 9.45 2.08 0.84
N ASN A 62 8.55 1.50 1.63
CA ASN A 62 8.88 0.44 2.57
C ASN A 62 8.82 -0.94 1.90
N CYS A 63 7.97 -1.06 0.88
CA CYS A 63 7.72 -2.32 0.18
C CYS A 63 7.25 -2.05 -1.25
N TYR A 64 7.69 -2.90 -2.17
CA TYR A 64 7.21 -2.94 -3.55
C TYR A 64 6.67 -4.34 -3.84
N ILE A 65 5.41 -4.42 -4.24
CA ILE A 65 4.70 -5.68 -4.47
C ILE A 65 4.13 -5.66 -5.89
N PRO A 66 4.46 -6.65 -6.74
CA PRO A 66 3.78 -6.82 -8.01
C PRO A 66 2.28 -6.96 -7.78
N LYS A 67 1.47 -6.19 -8.50
CA LYS A 67 0.01 -6.24 -8.42
C LYS A 67 -0.44 -7.68 -8.66
N THR A 68 -1.13 -8.25 -7.68
CA THR A 68 -1.65 -9.60 -7.77
C THR A 68 -2.81 -9.64 -8.76
N THR A 69 -2.86 -10.65 -9.61
CA THR A 69 -4.00 -10.84 -10.51
C THR A 69 -5.19 -11.45 -9.75
N GLY A 70 -6.26 -10.66 -9.61
CA GLY A 70 -7.55 -11.13 -9.09
C GLY A 70 -7.86 -10.67 -7.67
N PHE A 71 -9.15 -10.45 -7.40
CA PHE A 71 -9.66 -9.88 -6.14
C PHE A 71 -9.33 -10.74 -4.92
N ALA A 72 -9.44 -12.06 -5.00
CA ALA A 72 -9.13 -12.95 -3.87
C ALA A 72 -7.68 -12.83 -3.40
N ALA A 73 -6.73 -12.73 -4.34
CA ALA A 73 -5.32 -12.53 -4.02
C ALA A 73 -5.07 -11.16 -3.37
N LEU A 74 -5.84 -10.14 -3.80
CA LEU A 74 -5.79 -8.80 -3.22
C LEU A 74 -6.29 -8.78 -1.77
N VAL A 75 -7.36 -9.53 -1.47
CA VAL A 75 -7.89 -9.70 -0.11
C VAL A 75 -6.86 -10.39 0.79
N GLU A 76 -6.21 -11.45 0.31
CA GLU A 76 -5.17 -12.12 1.09
C GLU A 76 -3.95 -11.22 1.33
N LEU A 77 -3.54 -10.45 0.32
CA LEU A 77 -2.49 -9.46 0.48
C LEU A 77 -2.87 -8.39 1.51
N ALA A 78 -4.10 -7.87 1.44
CA ALA A 78 -4.61 -6.90 2.41
C ALA A 78 -4.58 -7.46 3.84
N ARG A 79 -4.99 -8.72 4.05
CA ARG A 79 -4.92 -9.40 5.36
C ARG A 79 -3.50 -9.52 5.88
N VAL A 80 -2.54 -9.85 5.02
CA VAL A 80 -1.12 -9.97 5.39
C VAL A 80 -0.55 -8.60 5.78
N LEU A 81 -0.85 -7.56 5.01
CA LEU A 81 -0.44 -6.19 5.31
C LEU A 81 -1.07 -5.69 6.62
N GLU A 82 -2.36 -5.92 6.80
CA GLU A 82 -3.05 -5.57 8.04
C GLU A 82 -2.43 -6.28 9.26
N ALA A 83 -2.19 -7.59 9.18
CA ALA A 83 -1.57 -8.34 10.27
C ALA A 83 -0.15 -7.85 10.58
N HIS A 84 0.68 -7.61 9.56
CA HIS A 84 2.05 -7.14 9.78
C HIS A 84 2.07 -5.78 10.49
N TRP A 85 1.22 -4.83 10.11
CA TRP A 85 1.26 -3.49 10.68
C TRP A 85 0.44 -3.30 11.97
N LEU A 86 -0.66 -4.02 12.14
CA LEU A 86 -1.51 -3.90 13.33
C LEU A 86 -1.14 -4.87 14.46
N VAL A 87 -0.65 -6.07 14.12
CA VAL A 87 -0.35 -7.11 15.13
C VAL A 87 1.12 -7.09 15.52
N PHE A 88 2.02 -6.87 14.55
CA PHE A 88 3.46 -6.91 14.79
C PHE A 88 4.12 -5.53 14.75
N GLY A 89 3.61 -4.63 13.91
CA GLY A 89 4.08 -3.27 13.80
C GLY A 89 3.68 -2.42 15.00
N ARG A 90 4.50 -1.43 15.33
CA ARG A 90 4.08 -0.30 16.17
C ARG A 90 4.05 0.94 15.30
N ALA A 91 2.90 1.60 15.26
CA ALA A 91 2.83 2.94 14.70
C ALA A 91 3.71 3.89 15.55
N PRO A 92 4.35 4.89 14.93
CA PRO A 92 5.02 5.94 15.69
C PRO A 92 4.01 6.66 16.60
N ASP A 93 4.41 6.91 17.85
CA ASP A 93 3.59 7.64 18.82
C ASP A 93 3.26 9.04 18.26
N GLY A 94 1.98 9.32 18.02
CA GLY A 94 1.50 10.63 17.55
C GLY A 94 1.26 10.80 16.04
N GLY A 95 1.13 9.72 15.27
CA GLY A 95 0.62 9.79 13.89
C GLY A 95 -0.76 10.46 13.81
N PRO A 96 -1.10 11.17 12.72
CA PRO A 96 -2.30 12.00 12.64
C PRO A 96 -3.57 11.18 12.93
N SER A 97 -4.37 11.71 13.86
CA SER A 97 -5.66 11.19 14.31
C SER A 97 -6.73 11.29 13.23
#